data_AF-A0A7C3TF49-F1
#
_entry.id   AF-A0A7C3TF49-F1
#
_cell.length_a   1.000
_cell.length_b   1.000
_cell.length_c   1.000
_cell.angle_alpha   90.00
_cell.angle_beta   90.00
_cell.angle_gamma   90.00
#
_symmetry.space_group_name_H-M   'P 1'
#
loop_
_entity.id
_entity.type
_entity.pdbx_description
1 polymer ?
#
loop_
_entity_poly.entity_id
_entity_poly.type
_entity_poly.pdbx_seq_one_letter_code
_entity_poly.pdbx_strand_id
1 'polypeptide(L)'
;MRKIEVYLKYFWIPVALIIISATCWFYISDTLGNFKVGLIASVLGVGISIFTAESFKQINEYKRVKKTFGFLKLITIPYLKNQFENITDTMNLYQDICSITQAQSFLALVLNFDAVSLSFDKSWLQLIYSQDFIDAMKSDDQFNKLSNAVLEIQLFTKQLTAQSVNAKHLLMNDFTKFGEKETDLFLSRAKQIRNDLNVSAQKLEKYTDKLNEEIDRFFSNSGVKHEEFDR
;
A
#
# COMPACT_ATOMS: atom_id res chain seq x y z
N MET A 1 19.63 13.58 -14.49
CA MET A 1 20.02 14.22 -15.77
C MET A 1 20.81 13.29 -16.72
N ARG A 2 21.71 12.39 -16.27
CA ARG A 2 22.44 11.43 -17.15
C ARG A 2 21.59 10.43 -17.97
N LYS A 3 20.34 10.14 -17.60
CA LYS A 3 19.45 9.26 -18.39
C LYS A 3 18.78 9.96 -19.59
N ILE A 4 18.69 11.30 -19.58
CA ILE A 4 18.03 12.07 -20.64
C ILE A 4 18.96 12.20 -21.86
N GLU A 5 20.28 12.26 -21.67
CA GLU A 5 21.25 12.34 -22.77
C GLU A 5 21.34 11.06 -23.60
N VAL A 6 21.11 9.89 -23.00
CA VAL A 6 21.09 8.61 -23.75
C VAL A 6 19.84 8.52 -24.62
N TYR A 7 18.67 8.92 -24.11
CA TYR A 7 17.43 8.93 -24.91
C TYR A 7 17.47 9.94 -26.06
N LEU A 8 18.03 11.14 -25.85
CA LEU A 8 18.22 12.11 -26.92
C LEU A 8 19.16 11.57 -28.02
N LYS A 9 20.24 10.86 -27.67
CA LYS A 9 21.21 10.34 -28.64
C LYS A 9 20.62 9.30 -29.60
N TYR A 10 19.59 8.55 -29.18
CA TYR A 10 18.90 7.56 -30.02
C TYR A 10 17.58 8.05 -30.62
N PHE A 11 17.03 9.18 -30.14
CA PHE A 11 15.80 9.78 -30.69
C PHE A 11 16.03 10.47 -32.04
N TRP A 12 17.24 11.00 -32.29
CA TRP A 12 17.59 11.60 -33.57
C TRP A 12 17.63 10.60 -34.72
N ILE A 13 17.93 9.32 -34.47
CA ILE A 13 18.07 8.33 -35.54
C ILE A 13 16.71 8.03 -36.21
N PRO A 14 15.61 7.74 -35.48
CA PRO A 14 14.27 7.59 -36.07
C PRO A 14 13.77 8.88 -36.74
N VAL A 15 14.00 10.05 -36.13
CA VAL A 15 13.54 11.33 -36.70
C VAL A 15 14.33 11.68 -37.97
N ALA A 16 15.64 11.48 -37.97
CA ALA A 16 16.48 11.63 -39.16
C ALA A 16 16.06 10.63 -40.24
N LEU A 17 15.76 9.38 -39.89
CA LEU A 17 15.26 8.39 -40.83
C LEU A 17 13.90 8.81 -41.42
N ILE A 18 12.98 9.39 -40.64
CA ILE A 18 11.69 9.90 -41.14
C ILE A 18 11.91 11.08 -42.11
N ILE A 19 12.79 12.03 -41.77
CA ILE A 19 13.11 13.20 -42.60
C ILE A 19 13.81 12.76 -43.90
N ILE A 20 14.78 11.85 -43.81
CA ILE A 20 15.47 11.25 -44.96
C ILE A 20 14.49 10.48 -45.84
N SER A 21 13.56 9.75 -45.24
CA SER A 21 12.53 9.00 -45.97
C SER A 21 11.55 9.92 -46.70
N ALA A 22 11.13 11.02 -46.07
CA ALA A 22 10.27 12.02 -46.68
C ALA A 22 10.99 12.81 -47.79
N THR A 23 12.28 13.13 -47.63
CA THR A 23 13.07 13.77 -48.69
C THR A 23 13.38 12.81 -49.84
N CYS A 24 13.70 11.55 -49.56
CA CYS A 24 13.84 10.51 -50.58
C CYS A 24 12.54 10.24 -51.35
N TRP A 25 11.36 10.43 -50.74
CA TRP A 25 10.07 10.31 -51.42
C TRP A 25 9.90 11.35 -52.54
N PHE A 26 10.28 12.61 -52.27
CA PHE A 26 10.15 13.72 -53.21
C PHE A 26 11.24 13.75 -54.30
N TYR A 27 12.45 13.24 -54.00
CA TYR A 27 13.61 13.37 -54.89
C TYR A 27 14.01 12.09 -55.65
N ILE A 28 13.43 10.92 -55.34
CA ILE A 28 13.75 9.66 -56.05
C ILE A 28 12.68 9.34 -57.09
N SER A 29 13.09 9.22 -58.35
CA SER A 29 12.22 8.86 -59.48
C SER A 29 11.63 7.44 -59.34
N ASP A 30 10.52 7.19 -60.03
CA ASP A 30 9.69 5.97 -59.89
C ASP A 30 10.39 4.65 -60.26
N THR A 31 11.64 4.67 -60.72
CA THR A 31 12.41 3.47 -61.05
C THR A 31 12.96 2.70 -59.83
N LEU A 32 12.79 3.21 -58.59
CA LEU A 32 13.21 2.58 -57.33
C LEU A 32 12.03 2.14 -56.44
N GLY A 33 10.95 1.63 -57.04
CA GLY A 33 9.72 1.21 -56.34
C GLY A 33 9.94 0.22 -55.18
N ASN A 34 10.85 -0.75 -55.32
CA ASN A 34 11.14 -1.75 -54.28
C ASN A 34 11.83 -1.14 -53.04
N PHE A 35 12.60 -0.06 -53.21
CA PHE A 35 13.23 0.64 -52.08
C PHE A 35 12.21 1.48 -51.29
N LYS A 36 11.29 2.17 -51.98
CA LYS A 36 10.17 2.91 -51.35
C LYS A 36 9.25 1.95 -50.56
N VAL A 37 8.90 0.80 -51.13
CA VAL A 37 8.05 -0.21 -50.47
C VAL A 37 8.76 -0.87 -49.28
N GLY A 38 10.04 -1.23 -49.41
CA GLY A 38 10.83 -1.81 -48.32
C GLY A 38 11.03 -0.87 -47.13
N LEU A 39 11.16 0.43 -47.40
CA LEU A 39 11.31 1.45 -46.37
C LEU A 39 9.97 1.74 -45.65
N ILE A 40 8.85 1.76 -46.37
CA ILE A 40 7.50 1.83 -45.76
C ILE A 40 7.20 0.60 -44.92
N ALA A 41 7.50 -0.60 -45.42
CA ALA A 41 7.31 -1.85 -44.67
C ALA A 41 8.17 -1.90 -43.40
N SER A 42 9.37 -1.33 -43.43
CA SER A 42 10.27 -1.25 -42.28
C SER A 42 9.81 -0.19 -41.28
N VAL A 43 9.39 1.00 -41.72
CA VAL A 43 8.90 2.08 -40.84
C VAL A 43 7.56 1.72 -40.19
N LEU A 44 6.63 1.14 -40.96
CA LEU A 44 5.36 0.62 -40.40
C LEU A 44 5.61 -0.62 -39.54
N GLY A 45 6.50 -1.52 -39.93
CA GLY A 45 6.84 -2.72 -39.15
C GLY A 45 7.47 -2.38 -37.79
N VAL A 46 8.41 -1.43 -37.76
CA VAL A 46 9.04 -0.93 -36.53
C VAL A 46 8.05 -0.09 -35.70
N GLY A 47 7.22 0.74 -36.34
CA GLY A 47 6.18 1.52 -35.65
C GLY A 47 5.10 0.66 -35.00
N ILE A 48 4.61 -0.37 -35.71
CA ILE A 48 3.61 -1.32 -35.19
C ILE A 48 4.21 -2.19 -34.10
N SER A 49 5.46 -2.63 -34.22
CA SER A 49 6.12 -3.44 -33.18
C SER A 49 6.46 -2.63 -31.92
N ILE A 50 6.84 -1.37 -32.04
CA ILE A 50 7.01 -0.47 -30.89
C ILE A 50 5.65 -0.16 -30.26
N PHE A 51 4.64 0.22 -31.04
CA PHE A 51 3.31 0.52 -30.53
C PHE A 51 2.65 -0.70 -29.87
N THR A 52 2.80 -1.89 -30.45
CA THR A 52 2.29 -3.13 -29.83
C THR A 52 3.10 -3.53 -28.60
N ALA A 53 4.43 -3.42 -28.60
CA ALA A 53 5.24 -3.68 -27.41
C ALA A 53 4.92 -2.70 -26.26
N GLU A 54 4.70 -1.42 -26.59
CA GLU A 54 4.32 -0.37 -25.65
C GLU A 54 2.88 -0.58 -25.15
N SER A 55 1.97 -1.01 -26.03
CA SER A 55 0.60 -1.43 -25.67
C SER A 55 0.59 -2.70 -24.79
N PHE A 56 1.41 -3.71 -25.08
CA PHE A 56 1.55 -4.91 -24.24
C PHE A 56 2.17 -4.60 -22.88
N LYS A 57 3.12 -3.65 -22.84
CA LYS A 57 3.69 -3.14 -21.59
C LYS A 57 2.63 -2.43 -20.76
N GLN A 58 1.84 -1.55 -21.37
CA GLN A 58 0.71 -0.86 -20.71
C GLN A 58 -0.37 -1.84 -20.23
N ILE A 59 -0.71 -2.88 -21.01
CA ILE A 59 -1.67 -3.92 -20.60
C ILE A 59 -1.15 -4.72 -19.41
N ASN A 60 0.13 -5.07 -19.40
CA ASN A 60 0.74 -5.78 -18.27
C ASN A 60 0.81 -4.89 -17.02
N GLU A 61 1.19 -3.63 -17.17
CA GLU A 61 1.21 -2.65 -16.09
C GLU A 61 -0.20 -2.43 -15.50
N TYR A 62 -1.20 -2.23 -16.37
CA TYR A 62 -2.61 -2.13 -15.97
C TYR A 62 -3.08 -3.37 -15.19
N LYS A 63 -2.75 -4.59 -15.66
CA LYS A 63 -3.09 -5.83 -14.95
C LYS A 63 -2.41 -5.95 -13.59
N ARG A 64 -1.14 -5.54 -13.48
CA ARG A 64 -0.39 -5.56 -12.19
C ARG A 64 -0.97 -4.56 -11.19
N VAL A 65 -1.19 -3.32 -11.62
CA VAL A 65 -1.79 -2.26 -10.80
C VAL A 65 -3.18 -2.67 -10.33
N LYS A 66 -4.00 -3.17 -11.25
CA LYS A 66 -5.32 -3.73 -10.95
C LYS A 66 -5.22 -4.81 -9.87
N LYS A 67 -4.32 -5.79 -10.03
CA LYS A 67 -4.09 -6.86 -9.06
C LYS A 67 -3.71 -6.29 -7.68
N THR A 68 -2.75 -5.37 -7.61
CA THR A 68 -2.30 -4.77 -6.33
C THR A 68 -3.42 -4.06 -5.59
N PHE A 69 -4.19 -3.19 -6.26
CA PHE A 69 -5.33 -2.51 -5.62
C PHE A 69 -6.47 -3.47 -5.28
N GLY A 70 -6.68 -4.53 -6.09
CA GLY A 70 -7.60 -5.62 -5.78
C GLY A 70 -7.22 -6.36 -4.48
N PHE A 71 -5.93 -6.67 -4.29
CA PHE A 71 -5.43 -7.25 -3.04
C PHE A 71 -5.66 -6.33 -1.84
N LEU A 72 -5.42 -5.02 -1.99
CA LEU A 72 -5.71 -4.04 -0.94
C LEU A 72 -7.21 -4.01 -0.61
N LYS A 73 -8.08 -4.04 -1.62
CA LYS A 73 -9.53 -4.00 -1.39
C LYS A 73 -10.06 -5.28 -0.73
N LEU A 74 -9.71 -6.45 -1.27
CA LEU A 74 -10.32 -7.73 -0.91
C LEU A 74 -9.69 -8.41 0.30
N ILE A 75 -8.43 -8.11 0.59
CA ILE A 75 -7.70 -8.79 1.67
C ILE A 75 -7.34 -7.80 2.77
N THR A 76 -6.73 -6.67 2.42
CA THR A 76 -6.29 -5.71 3.44
C THR A 76 -7.46 -5.07 4.18
N ILE A 77 -8.43 -4.49 3.49
CA ILE A 77 -9.52 -3.77 4.16
C ILE A 77 -10.29 -4.70 5.11
N PRO A 78 -10.70 -5.91 4.72
CA PRO A 78 -11.34 -6.85 5.64
C PRO A 78 -10.44 -7.27 6.81
N TYR A 79 -9.14 -7.49 6.55
CA TYR A 79 -8.20 -7.82 7.61
C TYR A 79 -8.07 -6.69 8.65
N LEU A 80 -7.96 -5.43 8.20
CA LEU A 80 -7.92 -4.25 9.07
C LEU A 80 -9.20 -4.10 9.90
N LYS A 81 -10.36 -4.30 9.28
CA LYS A 81 -11.65 -4.28 9.98
C LYS A 81 -11.73 -5.37 11.06
N ASN A 82 -11.32 -6.59 10.72
CA ASN A 82 -11.27 -7.68 11.68
C ASN A 82 -10.29 -7.40 12.84
N GLN A 83 -9.13 -6.77 12.57
CA GLN A 83 -8.21 -6.36 13.63
C GLN A 83 -8.84 -5.31 14.55
N PHE A 84 -9.52 -4.31 13.99
CA PHE A 84 -10.27 -3.33 14.75
C PHE A 84 -11.35 -3.98 15.65
N GLU A 85 -12.17 -4.86 15.07
CA GLU A 85 -13.25 -5.58 15.79
C GLU A 85 -12.67 -6.41 16.94
N ASN A 86 -11.66 -7.25 16.67
CA ASN A 86 -11.03 -8.10 17.68
C ASN A 86 -10.44 -7.29 18.84
N ILE A 87 -9.78 -6.17 18.54
CA ILE A 87 -9.18 -5.32 19.58
C ILE A 87 -10.27 -4.64 20.39
N THR A 88 -11.31 -4.12 19.74
CA THR A 88 -12.45 -3.49 20.41
C THR A 88 -13.17 -4.47 21.32
N ASP A 89 -13.45 -5.68 20.84
CA ASP A 89 -14.06 -6.75 21.63
C ASP A 89 -13.19 -7.13 22.83
N THR A 90 -11.88 -7.24 22.61
CA THR A 90 -10.92 -7.48 23.69
C THR A 90 -10.95 -6.34 24.72
N MET A 91 -10.96 -5.07 24.29
CA MET A 91 -11.00 -3.95 25.23
C MET A 91 -12.32 -3.88 26.00
N ASN A 92 -13.43 -4.25 25.38
CA ASN A 92 -14.75 -4.33 26.01
C ASN A 92 -14.80 -5.44 27.08
N LEU A 93 -14.21 -6.60 26.81
CA LEU A 93 -14.08 -7.69 27.80
C LEU A 93 -13.32 -7.26 29.06
N TYR A 94 -12.41 -6.29 28.93
CA TYR A 94 -11.62 -5.73 30.03
C TYR A 94 -12.02 -4.27 30.38
N GLN A 95 -13.29 -3.91 30.18
CA GLN A 95 -13.79 -2.56 30.49
C GLN A 95 -13.75 -2.23 32.00
N ASP A 96 -13.87 -3.23 32.87
CA ASP A 96 -13.93 -3.03 34.32
C ASP A 96 -12.78 -3.72 35.06
N ILE A 97 -11.53 -3.49 34.62
CA ILE A 97 -10.34 -4.00 35.33
C ILE A 97 -10.38 -3.53 36.80
N CYS A 98 -10.70 -4.43 37.72
CA CYS A 98 -10.86 -4.13 39.14
C CYS A 98 -9.95 -4.96 40.05
N SER A 99 -9.24 -5.95 39.50
CA SER A 99 -8.34 -6.81 40.25
C SER A 99 -6.99 -7.02 39.56
N ILE A 100 -5.97 -7.35 40.34
CA ILE A 100 -4.62 -7.66 39.83
C ILE A 100 -4.68 -8.82 38.83
N THR A 101 -5.45 -9.86 39.13
CA THR A 101 -5.59 -11.03 38.26
C THR A 101 -6.19 -10.66 36.90
N GLN A 102 -7.25 -9.84 36.88
CA GLN A 102 -7.84 -9.36 35.62
C GLN A 102 -6.85 -8.49 34.82
N ALA A 103 -6.15 -7.58 35.50
CA ALA A 103 -5.12 -6.77 34.87
C ALA A 103 -3.98 -7.62 34.30
N GLN A 104 -3.53 -8.67 35.01
CA GLN A 104 -2.53 -9.60 34.50
C GLN A 104 -3.00 -10.36 33.26
N SER A 105 -4.23 -10.88 33.27
CA SER A 105 -4.82 -11.54 32.10
C SER A 105 -4.90 -10.61 30.89
N PHE A 106 -5.34 -9.36 31.11
CA PHE A 106 -5.36 -8.33 30.08
C PHE A 106 -3.96 -8.05 29.52
N LEU A 107 -2.98 -7.79 30.38
CA LEU A 107 -1.61 -7.49 29.97
C LEU A 107 -0.95 -8.69 29.26
N ALA A 108 -1.27 -9.92 29.66
CA ALA A 108 -0.79 -11.13 29.00
C ALA A 108 -1.34 -11.28 27.58
N LEU A 109 -2.55 -10.80 27.31
CA LEU A 109 -3.08 -10.72 25.95
C LEU A 109 -2.36 -9.63 25.14
N VAL A 110 -2.18 -8.44 25.73
CA VAL A 110 -1.50 -7.30 25.09
C VAL A 110 -0.05 -7.62 24.72
N LEU A 111 0.63 -8.49 25.48
CA LEU A 111 1.97 -8.98 25.13
C LEU A 111 2.04 -9.55 23.70
N ASN A 112 0.98 -10.22 23.24
CA ASN A 112 0.96 -10.86 21.92
C ASN A 112 0.78 -9.86 20.76
N PHE A 113 0.46 -8.59 21.06
CA PHE A 113 0.21 -7.58 20.03
C PHE A 113 1.46 -7.22 19.22
N ASP A 114 2.67 -7.45 19.75
CA ASP A 114 3.90 -7.26 18.97
C ASP A 114 4.01 -8.28 17.83
N ALA A 115 3.63 -9.55 18.06
CA ALA A 115 3.60 -10.56 17.02
C ALA A 115 2.56 -10.24 15.94
N VAL A 116 1.38 -9.72 16.35
CA VAL A 116 0.34 -9.23 15.44
C VAL A 116 0.87 -8.08 14.58
N SER A 117 1.51 -7.09 15.19
CA SER A 117 2.15 -5.95 14.51
C SER A 117 3.22 -6.39 13.49
N LEU A 118 4.12 -7.29 13.87
CA LEU A 118 5.16 -7.80 12.97
C LEU A 118 4.59 -8.59 11.78
N SER A 119 3.50 -9.36 12.00
CA SER A 119 2.83 -10.08 10.93
C SER A 119 2.14 -9.14 9.94
N PHE A 120 1.59 -8.04 10.46
CA PHE A 120 0.95 -6.97 9.71
C PHE A 120 1.95 -6.26 8.79
N ASP A 121 3.07 -5.79 9.35
CA ASP A 121 4.10 -5.06 8.60
C ASP A 121 4.69 -5.91 7.46
N LYS A 122 4.98 -7.20 7.71
CA LYS A 122 5.56 -8.09 6.68
C LYS A 122 4.59 -8.39 5.53
N SER A 123 3.32 -8.61 5.82
CA SER A 123 2.37 -9.12 4.83
C SER A 123 1.72 -8.01 4.02
N TRP A 124 1.54 -6.84 4.63
CA TRP A 124 0.73 -5.77 4.05
C TRP A 124 1.53 -4.60 3.49
N LEU A 125 2.49 -4.07 4.26
CA LEU A 125 3.25 -2.88 3.83
C LEU A 125 4.06 -3.13 2.56
N GLN A 126 4.47 -4.38 2.31
CA GLN A 126 5.15 -4.75 1.07
C GLN A 126 4.34 -4.43 -0.18
N LEU A 127 3.00 -4.52 -0.12
CA LEU A 127 2.14 -4.20 -1.27
C LEU A 127 2.05 -2.69 -1.51
N ILE A 128 2.01 -1.88 -0.44
CA ILE A 128 1.96 -0.41 -0.55
C ILE A 128 3.32 0.16 -0.97
N TYR A 129 4.42 -0.45 -0.54
CA TYR A 129 5.76 -0.10 -0.97
C TYR A 129 6.15 -0.71 -2.31
N SER A 130 5.26 -1.47 -2.94
CA SER A 130 5.52 -2.02 -4.27
C SER A 130 5.67 -0.89 -5.29
N GLN A 131 6.62 -1.05 -6.20
CA GLN A 131 6.82 -0.11 -7.30
C GLN A 131 5.53 0.05 -8.13
N ASP A 132 4.76 -1.02 -8.27
CA ASP A 132 3.46 -1.01 -8.95
C ASP A 132 2.42 -0.11 -8.27
N PHE A 133 2.42 -0.01 -6.93
CA PHE A 133 1.54 0.90 -6.20
C PHE A 133 1.95 2.37 -6.40
N ILE A 134 3.26 2.64 -6.36
CA ILE A 134 3.81 3.99 -6.53
C ILE A 134 3.59 4.48 -7.96
N ASP A 135 3.89 3.64 -8.96
CA ASP A 135 3.75 3.98 -10.39
C ASP A 135 2.28 4.16 -10.80
N ALA A 136 1.33 3.53 -10.08
CA ALA A 136 -0.10 3.72 -10.31
C ALA A 136 -0.59 5.14 -9.96
N MET A 137 0.12 5.86 -9.09
CA MET A 137 -0.27 7.18 -8.62
C MET A 137 0.22 8.26 -9.57
N LYS A 138 -0.70 8.79 -10.39
CA LYS A 138 -0.41 9.84 -11.38
C LYS A 138 -0.55 11.26 -10.82
N SER A 139 -1.06 11.41 -9.60
CA SER A 139 -1.32 12.69 -8.95
C SER A 139 -0.75 12.70 -7.53
N ASP A 140 0.00 13.76 -7.22
CA ASP A 140 0.57 14.00 -5.89
C ASP A 140 -0.53 14.10 -4.81
N ASP A 141 -1.71 14.64 -5.14
CA ASP A 141 -2.84 14.74 -4.19
C ASP A 141 -3.39 13.36 -3.80
N GLN A 142 -3.57 12.46 -4.78
CA GLN A 142 -4.02 11.08 -4.52
C GLN A 142 -2.97 10.30 -3.73
N PHE A 143 -1.69 10.45 -4.08
CA PHE A 143 -0.59 9.86 -3.34
C PHE A 143 -0.54 10.36 -1.90
N ASN A 144 -0.73 11.66 -1.67
CA ASN A 144 -0.73 12.25 -0.32
C ASN A 144 -1.89 11.76 0.55
N LYS A 145 -3.09 11.61 -0.03
CA LYS A 145 -4.27 11.10 0.71
C LYS A 145 -4.10 9.64 1.12
N LEU A 146 -3.65 8.79 0.19
CA LEU A 146 -3.36 7.38 0.48
C LEU A 146 -2.20 7.21 1.45
N SER A 147 -1.10 7.92 1.22
CA SER A 147 0.08 7.83 2.10
C SER A 147 -0.23 8.29 3.53
N ASN A 148 -1.07 9.31 3.71
CA ASN A 148 -1.52 9.71 5.03
C ASN A 148 -2.36 8.62 5.73
N ALA A 149 -3.30 7.98 5.02
CA ALA A 149 -4.08 6.88 5.58
C ALA A 149 -3.18 5.69 5.97
N VAL A 150 -2.21 5.36 5.12
CA VAL A 150 -1.23 4.30 5.39
C VAL A 150 -0.35 4.65 6.59
N LEU A 151 0.17 5.88 6.66
CA LEU A 151 1.01 6.35 7.76
C LEU A 151 0.30 6.18 9.11
N GLU A 152 -0.99 6.53 9.17
CA GLU A 152 -1.77 6.43 10.39
C GLU A 152 -2.03 4.98 10.81
N ILE A 153 -2.24 4.08 9.84
CA ILE A 153 -2.29 2.62 10.11
C ILE A 153 -0.94 2.09 10.60
N GLN A 154 0.19 2.62 10.12
CA GLN A 154 1.52 2.27 10.63
C GLN A 154 1.78 2.84 12.03
N LEU A 155 1.26 4.01 12.34
CA LEU A 155 1.35 4.55 13.70
C LEU A 155 0.58 3.66 14.67
N PHE A 156 -0.56 3.11 14.24
CA PHE A 156 -1.30 2.12 15.00
C PHE A 156 -0.48 0.85 15.29
N THR A 157 0.23 0.27 14.30
CA THR A 157 1.06 -0.93 14.56
C THR A 157 2.20 -0.64 15.53
N LYS A 158 2.83 0.54 15.42
CA LYS A 158 3.83 0.99 16.40
C LYS A 158 3.25 1.16 17.80
N GLN A 159 2.01 1.64 17.90
CA GLN A 159 1.30 1.72 19.18
C GLN A 159 1.05 0.33 19.78
N LEU A 160 0.66 -0.65 18.97
CA LEU A 160 0.50 -2.04 19.44
C LEU A 160 1.81 -2.60 20.03
N THR A 161 2.92 -2.44 19.32
CA THR A 161 4.25 -2.86 19.81
C THR A 161 4.63 -2.10 21.09
N ALA A 162 4.42 -0.79 21.15
CA ALA A 162 4.71 -0.01 22.35
C ALA A 162 3.90 -0.48 23.56
N GLN A 163 2.62 -0.79 23.37
CA GLN A 163 1.77 -1.29 24.45
C GLN A 163 2.12 -2.72 24.87
N SER A 164 2.56 -3.58 23.94
CA SER A 164 3.14 -4.89 24.28
C SER A 164 4.38 -4.75 25.16
N VAL A 165 5.30 -3.84 24.83
CA VAL A 165 6.50 -3.55 25.65
C VAL A 165 6.10 -3.02 27.03
N ASN A 166 5.15 -2.08 27.10
CA ASN A 166 4.65 -1.56 28.38
C ASN A 166 4.01 -2.66 29.23
N ALA A 167 3.21 -3.54 28.62
CA ALA A 167 2.60 -4.67 29.29
C ALA A 167 3.65 -5.64 29.84
N LYS A 168 4.71 -5.91 29.07
CA LYS A 168 5.86 -6.71 29.53
C LYS A 168 6.50 -6.11 30.78
N HIS A 169 6.80 -4.81 30.75
CA HIS A 169 7.40 -4.13 31.91
C HIS A 169 6.50 -4.19 33.15
N LEU A 170 5.18 -4.04 32.98
CA LEU A 170 4.24 -4.13 34.09
C LEU A 170 4.12 -5.54 34.67
N LEU A 171 4.21 -6.57 33.83
CA LEU A 171 4.14 -7.97 34.25
C LEU A 171 5.41 -8.47 34.95
N MET A 172 6.54 -7.76 34.81
CA MET A 172 7.79 -8.08 35.51
C MET A 172 7.80 -7.64 36.98
N ASN A 173 6.75 -6.95 37.46
CA ASN A 173 6.66 -6.54 38.86
C ASN A 173 6.46 -7.74 39.80
N ASP A 174 7.00 -7.62 41.01
CA ASP A 174 6.79 -8.59 42.07
C ASP A 174 5.48 -8.30 42.82
N PHE A 175 4.40 -8.92 42.36
CA PHE A 175 3.05 -8.75 42.90
C PHE A 175 2.92 -9.18 44.37
N THR A 176 3.83 -10.00 44.89
CA THR A 176 3.80 -10.43 46.30
C THR A 176 4.15 -9.31 47.27
N LYS A 177 4.77 -8.23 46.78
CA LYS A 177 5.18 -7.06 47.55
C LYS A 177 4.24 -5.86 47.40
N PHE A 178 3.11 -6.03 46.71
CA PHE A 178 2.18 -4.92 46.48
C PHE A 178 1.42 -4.58 47.75
N GLY A 179 1.54 -3.34 48.21
CA GLY A 179 0.57 -2.73 49.10
C GLY A 179 -0.64 -2.21 48.31
N GLU A 180 -1.54 -1.54 49.02
CA GLU A 180 -2.75 -0.94 48.45
C GLU A 180 -2.41 0.11 47.38
N LYS A 181 -1.42 0.99 47.66
CA LYS A 181 -1.00 2.04 46.73
C LYS A 181 -0.38 1.50 45.44
N GLU A 182 0.46 0.46 45.54
CA GLU A 182 1.08 -0.18 44.39
C GLU A 182 0.05 -0.91 43.53
N THR A 183 -0.94 -1.53 44.19
CA THR A 183 -2.08 -2.17 43.53
C THR A 183 -2.87 -1.16 42.72
N ASP A 184 -3.26 -0.04 43.32
CA ASP A 184 -4.01 1.02 42.63
C ASP A 184 -3.24 1.59 41.44
N LEU A 185 -1.93 1.83 41.61
CA LEU A 185 -1.07 2.32 40.54
C LEU A 185 -0.97 1.30 39.38
N PHE A 186 -0.83 0.02 39.69
CA PHE A 186 -0.79 -1.05 38.70
C PHE A 186 -2.10 -1.14 37.91
N LEU A 187 -3.24 -1.15 38.60
CA LEU A 187 -4.56 -1.17 37.97
C LEU A 187 -4.79 0.09 37.12
N SER A 188 -4.37 1.26 37.60
CA SER A 188 -4.45 2.51 36.84
C SER A 188 -3.63 2.44 35.54
N ARG A 189 -2.42 1.87 35.59
CA ARG A 189 -1.57 1.70 34.39
C ARG A 189 -2.16 0.68 33.41
N ALA A 190 -2.73 -0.43 33.90
CA ALA A 190 -3.41 -1.39 33.04
C ALA A 190 -4.63 -0.75 32.34
N LYS A 191 -5.43 0.04 33.07
CA LYS A 191 -6.55 0.82 32.51
C LYS A 191 -6.07 1.85 31.48
N GLN A 192 -4.93 2.49 31.71
CA GLN A 192 -4.34 3.43 30.76
C GLN A 192 -3.96 2.73 29.45
N ILE A 193 -3.28 1.59 29.50
CA ILE A 193 -2.94 0.79 28.30
C ILE A 193 -4.21 0.43 27.51
N ARG A 194 -5.27 -0.01 28.19
CA ARG A 194 -6.57 -0.29 27.55
C ARG A 194 -7.16 0.95 26.88
N ASN A 195 -7.16 2.10 27.56
CA ASN A 195 -7.70 3.34 27.00
C ASN A 195 -6.89 3.79 25.77
N ASP A 196 -5.57 3.69 25.82
CA ASP A 196 -4.70 4.01 24.69
C ASP A 196 -4.98 3.08 23.51
N LEU A 197 -5.18 1.78 23.77
CA LEU A 197 -5.56 0.80 22.74
C LEU A 197 -6.93 1.10 22.13
N ASN A 198 -7.92 1.50 22.92
CA ASN A 198 -9.23 1.93 22.42
C ASN A 198 -9.13 3.15 21.50
N VAL A 199 -8.36 4.17 21.88
CA VAL A 199 -8.11 5.34 21.04
C VAL A 199 -7.41 4.94 19.74
N SER A 200 -6.46 4.00 19.83
CA SER A 200 -5.72 3.49 18.68
C SER A 200 -6.64 2.70 17.74
N ALA A 201 -7.54 1.87 18.28
CA ALA A 201 -8.54 1.12 17.52
C ALA A 201 -9.52 2.04 16.77
N GLN A 202 -10.01 3.10 17.41
CA GLN A 202 -10.87 4.09 16.74
C GLN A 202 -10.15 4.82 15.59
N LYS A 203 -8.85 5.09 15.75
CA LYS A 203 -8.05 5.64 14.65
C LYS A 203 -7.90 4.61 13.52
N LEU A 204 -7.65 3.34 13.85
CA LEU A 204 -7.55 2.26 12.88
C LEU A 204 -8.82 2.17 12.03
N GLU A 205 -10.00 2.16 12.63
CA GLU A 205 -11.29 2.14 11.93
C GLU A 205 -11.40 3.32 10.96
N LYS A 206 -11.24 4.55 11.48
CA LYS A 206 -11.32 5.78 10.68
C LYS A 206 -10.37 5.78 9.49
N TYR A 207 -9.12 5.35 9.67
CA TYR A 207 -8.12 5.36 8.60
C TYR A 207 -8.23 4.16 7.66
N THR A 208 -8.81 3.05 8.12
CA THR A 208 -9.22 1.92 7.26
C THR A 208 -10.33 2.35 6.31
N ASP A 209 -11.34 3.06 6.80
CA ASP A 209 -12.43 3.57 5.96
C ASP A 209 -11.92 4.61 4.95
N LYS A 210 -11.06 5.54 5.39
CA LYS A 210 -10.40 6.47 4.46
C LYS A 210 -9.57 5.76 3.40
N LEU A 211 -8.79 4.76 3.78
CA LEU A 211 -8.02 3.96 2.83
C LEU A 211 -8.95 3.27 1.82
N ASN A 212 -10.05 2.70 2.30
CA ASN A 212 -11.05 2.04 1.47
C ASN A 212 -11.71 3.02 0.47
N GLU A 213 -12.08 4.22 0.92
CA GLU A 213 -12.62 5.29 0.07
C GLU A 213 -11.64 5.71 -1.02
N GLU A 214 -10.35 5.90 -0.69
CA GLU A 214 -9.34 6.28 -1.69
C GLU A 214 -9.05 5.15 -2.68
N ILE A 215 -9.12 3.88 -2.26
CA ILE A 215 -9.05 2.73 -3.16
C ILE A 215 -10.25 2.72 -4.12
N ASP A 216 -11.46 2.99 -3.63
CA ASP A 216 -12.68 3.04 -4.47
C ASP A 216 -12.65 4.21 -5.46
N ARG A 217 -12.11 5.36 -5.04
CA ARG A 217 -11.85 6.49 -5.95
C ARG A 217 -10.80 6.14 -6.99
N PHE A 218 -9.74 5.43 -6.61
CA PHE A 218 -8.75 4.93 -7.57
C PHE A 218 -9.40 4.03 -8.63
N PHE A 219 -10.24 3.07 -8.22
CA PHE A 219 -10.96 2.20 -9.14
C PHE A 219 -11.89 2.98 -10.08
N SER A 220 -12.64 3.93 -9.54
CA SER A 220 -13.55 4.79 -10.31
C SER A 220 -12.80 5.62 -11.37
N ASN A 221 -11.64 6.18 -11.00
CA ASN A 221 -10.83 7.02 -11.88
C ASN A 221 -10.03 6.23 -12.92
N SER A 222 -9.66 4.98 -12.61
CA SER A 222 -8.87 4.11 -13.49
C SER A 222 -9.74 3.22 -14.40
N GLY A 223 -11.07 3.25 -14.25
CA GLY A 223 -12.00 2.41 -15.00
C GLY A 223 -11.94 0.92 -14.63
N VAL A 224 -11.24 0.59 -13.53
CA VAL A 224 -11.17 -0.77 -12.99
C VAL A 224 -12.46 -1.04 -12.21
N LYS A 225 -13.30 -1.96 -12.68
CA LYS A 225 -14.56 -2.31 -11.98
C LYS A 225 -14.31 -3.34 -10.88
N HIS A 226 -14.94 -3.14 -9.72
CA HIS A 226 -14.81 -4.03 -8.55
C HIS A 226 -15.23 -5.48 -8.85
N GLU A 227 -16.25 -5.66 -9.68
CA GLU A 227 -16.80 -6.96 -10.13
C GLU A 227 -15.77 -7.83 -10.88
N GLU A 228 -14.69 -7.25 -11.39
CA GLU A 228 -13.66 -7.99 -12.11
C GLU A 228 -12.64 -8.68 -11.20
N PHE A 229 -12.81 -8.59 -9.88
CA PHE A 229 -11.96 -9.24 -8.88
C PHE A 229 -12.64 -10.41 -8.15
N ASP A 230 -13.96 -10.54 -8.26
CA ASP A 230 -14.75 -11.63 -7.65
C ASP A 230 -14.74 -12.93 -8.49
N ARG A 231 -13.96 -12.98 -9.57
CA ARG A 231 -13.74 -14.16 -10.43
C ARG A 231 -12.34 -14.73 -10.24
#